data_AF-A0A934E4H6-F1
#
_entry.id   AF-A0A934E4H6-F1
#
_cell.length_a   1.000
_cell.length_b   1.000
_cell.length_c   1.000
_cell.angle_alpha   90.00
_cell.angle_beta   90.00
_cell.angle_gamma   90.00
#
_symmetry.space_group_name_H-M   'P 1'
#
loop_
_entity.id
_entity.type
_entity.pdbx_description
1 polymer ?
#
loop_
_entity_poly.entity_id
_entity_poly.type
_entity_poly.pdbx_seq_one_letter_code
_entity_poly.pdbx_strand_id
1 'polypeptide(L)'
;MELRPLLAAATLVLSLVLPAVGCGADLPMTAEEFGLWRDYQSAISDPRVQKMPEKQRLPAIAKNFRAAEKTLKEAVEKGEQYGEGIGAQVQALTRGALSSSDFAARIKEVRVDTSAAHVVAYVTWVATTHETIDREACQAASKVFKSNGLIKTLKIEVLDPDDEKKRLFEALIGRENAGRIDEERIVDFASTRYRRLFEKVKRADP
;
A
#
# COMPACT_ATOMS: atom_id res chain seq x y z
N MET A 1 9.24 32.45 64.10
CA MET A 1 8.62 33.11 62.93
C MET A 1 9.78 33.48 62.01
N GLU A 2 9.96 32.96 60.80
CA GLU A 2 9.08 32.24 59.87
C GLU A 2 9.90 31.22 59.05
N LEU A 3 9.31 30.07 58.74
CA LEU A 3 9.83 29.09 57.79
C LEU A 3 9.12 29.30 56.44
N ARG A 4 9.89 29.61 55.39
CA ARG A 4 9.40 29.60 54.00
C ARG A 4 9.77 28.25 53.34
N PRO A 5 8.85 27.56 52.65
CA PRO A 5 9.16 26.33 51.93
C PRO A 5 9.64 26.65 50.51
N LEU A 6 10.74 25.99 50.11
CA LEU A 6 11.21 25.89 48.72
C LEU A 6 10.41 24.78 48.02
N LEU A 7 9.53 25.17 47.09
CA LEU A 7 8.88 24.27 46.14
C LEU A 7 9.81 24.06 44.93
N ALA A 8 10.46 22.90 44.88
CA ALA A 8 11.16 22.43 43.69
C ALA A 8 10.16 21.69 42.79
N ALA A 9 9.78 22.30 41.68
CA ALA A 9 8.99 21.66 40.63
C ALA A 9 9.96 20.93 39.67
N ALA A 10 9.97 19.60 39.73
CA ALA A 10 10.69 18.75 38.78
C ALA A 10 9.84 18.56 37.52
N THR A 11 10.18 19.26 36.45
CA THR A 11 9.56 19.10 35.12
C THR A 11 10.14 17.85 34.45
N LEU A 12 9.41 16.74 34.51
CA LEU A 12 9.73 15.50 33.80
C LEU A 12 9.39 15.69 32.31
N VAL A 13 10.38 16.03 31.49
CA VAL A 13 10.24 16.04 30.02
C VAL A 13 10.29 14.59 29.53
N LEU A 14 9.11 14.02 29.30
CA LEU A 14 8.95 12.72 28.67
C LEU A 14 9.24 12.86 27.17
N SER A 15 10.50 12.70 26.79
CA SER A 15 10.92 12.63 25.39
C SER A 15 10.31 11.39 24.73
N LEU A 16 9.22 11.57 23.97
CA LEU A 16 8.75 10.55 23.03
C LEU A 16 9.80 10.36 21.94
N VAL A 17 10.60 9.31 22.06
CA VAL A 17 11.44 8.81 20.97
C VAL A 17 10.50 8.22 19.92
N LEU A 18 10.17 9.01 18.91
CA LEU A 18 9.59 8.49 17.67
C LEU A 18 10.68 7.70 16.93
N PRO A 19 10.49 6.40 16.63
CA PRO A 19 11.42 5.69 15.78
C PRO A 19 11.41 6.34 14.40
N ALA A 20 12.59 6.77 13.96
CA ALA A 20 12.82 7.25 12.61
C ALA A 20 12.48 6.13 11.63
N VAL A 21 11.40 6.31 10.87
CA VAL A 21 10.99 5.40 9.80
C VAL A 21 11.90 5.66 8.60
N GLY A 22 12.99 4.91 8.53
CA GLY A 22 13.90 4.86 7.39
C GLY A 22 14.03 3.43 6.90
N CYS A 23 13.83 3.23 5.59
CA CYS A 23 13.85 1.96 4.85
C CYS A 23 12.67 1.02 5.15
N GLY A 24 12.08 0.46 4.07
CA GLY A 24 10.81 -0.26 4.08
C GLY A 24 10.69 -1.23 5.24
N ALA A 25 9.65 -1.08 6.06
CA ALA A 25 9.41 -2.00 7.15
C ALA A 25 9.20 -3.40 6.58
N ASP A 26 9.98 -4.37 7.05
CA ASP A 26 9.80 -5.76 6.70
C ASP A 26 8.40 -6.19 7.14
N LEU A 27 7.53 -6.42 6.17
CA LEU A 27 6.22 -7.00 6.42
C LEU A 27 6.41 -8.44 6.88
N PRO A 28 5.57 -8.96 7.78
CA PRO A 28 5.69 -10.33 8.30
C PRO A 28 5.43 -11.42 7.25
N MET A 29 5.00 -11.03 6.05
CA MET A 29 4.73 -11.93 4.92
C MET A 29 4.94 -11.22 3.58
N THR A 30 5.35 -11.98 2.58
CA THR A 30 5.53 -11.49 1.21
C THR A 30 4.20 -11.43 0.44
N ALA A 31 4.20 -10.79 -0.75
CA ALA A 31 3.03 -10.74 -1.62
C ALA A 31 2.60 -12.12 -2.13
N GLU A 32 3.55 -13.03 -2.33
CA GLU A 32 3.31 -14.41 -2.74
C GLU A 32 2.68 -15.21 -1.60
N GLU A 33 3.22 -15.09 -0.38
CA GLU A 33 2.68 -15.76 0.82
C GLU A 33 1.26 -15.28 1.11
N PHE A 34 1.04 -13.96 1.09
CA PHE A 34 -0.30 -13.38 1.26
C PHE A 34 -1.27 -13.85 0.18
N GLY A 35 -0.82 -13.90 -1.08
CA GLY A 35 -1.62 -14.39 -2.19
C GLY A 35 -2.06 -15.84 -2.00
N LEU A 36 -1.10 -16.73 -1.68
CA LEU A 36 -1.38 -18.14 -1.40
C LEU A 36 -2.35 -18.34 -0.23
N TRP A 37 -2.22 -17.55 0.83
CA TRP A 37 -3.14 -17.60 1.96
C TRP A 37 -4.57 -17.17 1.59
N ARG A 38 -4.74 -16.06 0.85
CA ARG A 38 -6.07 -15.63 0.38
C ARG A 38 -6.69 -16.64 -0.58
N ASP A 39 -5.90 -17.21 -1.48
CA ASP A 39 -6.32 -18.27 -2.39
C ASP A 39 -6.75 -19.54 -1.62
N TYR A 40 -6.03 -19.89 -0.55
CA TYR A 40 -6.41 -20.96 0.36
C TYR A 40 -7.75 -20.69 1.06
N GLN A 41 -7.97 -19.49 1.62
CA GLN A 41 -9.23 -19.13 2.28
C GLN A 41 -10.43 -19.23 1.32
N SER A 42 -10.24 -18.84 0.06
CA SER A 42 -11.24 -19.02 -0.98
C SER A 42 -11.48 -20.51 -1.28
N ALA A 43 -10.41 -21.29 -1.47
CA ALA A 43 -10.48 -22.70 -1.83
C ALA A 43 -11.08 -23.58 -0.73
N ILE A 44 -10.77 -23.35 0.55
CA ILE A 44 -11.31 -24.14 1.67
C ILE A 44 -12.83 -23.93 1.83
N SER A 45 -13.34 -22.80 1.32
CA SER A 45 -14.77 -22.48 1.28
C SER A 45 -15.50 -23.11 0.09
N ASP A 46 -14.79 -23.70 -0.89
CA ASP A 46 -15.41 -24.36 -2.05
C ASP A 46 -16.13 -25.66 -1.64
N PRO A 47 -17.40 -25.86 -2.02
CA PRO A 47 -18.16 -27.09 -1.70
C PRO A 47 -17.47 -28.40 -2.13
N ARG A 48 -16.66 -28.38 -3.20
CA ARG A 48 -15.91 -29.55 -3.69
C ARG A 48 -14.79 -29.92 -2.73
N VAL A 49 -14.10 -28.93 -2.16
CA VAL A 49 -13.03 -29.12 -1.16
C VAL A 49 -13.63 -29.52 0.18
N GLN A 50 -14.77 -28.95 0.57
CA GLN A 50 -15.45 -29.31 1.82
C GLN A 50 -15.89 -30.78 1.86
N LYS A 51 -16.25 -31.37 0.71
CA LYS A 51 -16.58 -32.79 0.59
C LYS A 51 -15.37 -33.73 0.71
N MET A 52 -14.15 -33.20 0.60
CA MET A 52 -12.94 -34.00 0.77
C MET A 52 -12.63 -34.22 2.26
N PRO A 53 -12.02 -35.36 2.62
CA PRO A 53 -11.47 -35.56 3.97
C PRO A 53 -10.48 -34.44 4.32
N GLU A 54 -10.52 -33.96 5.56
CA GLU A 54 -9.71 -32.82 6.01
C GLU A 54 -8.21 -32.98 5.70
N LYS A 55 -7.68 -34.17 5.93
CA LYS A 55 -6.27 -34.53 5.64
C LYS A 55 -5.89 -34.43 4.15
N GLN A 56 -6.86 -34.46 3.24
CA GLN A 56 -6.63 -34.37 1.79
C GLN A 56 -6.86 -32.96 1.23
N ARG A 57 -7.47 -32.05 2.02
CA ARG A 57 -7.80 -30.69 1.55
C ARG A 57 -6.55 -29.90 1.22
N LEU A 58 -5.59 -29.81 2.15
CA LEU A 58 -4.36 -29.04 1.93
C LEU A 58 -3.52 -29.57 0.73
N PRO A 59 -3.25 -30.88 0.59
CA PRO A 59 -2.57 -31.41 -0.60
C PRO A 59 -3.32 -31.14 -1.92
N ALA A 60 -4.65 -31.26 -1.92
CA ALA A 60 -5.47 -31.01 -3.10
C ALA A 60 -5.45 -29.52 -3.50
N ILE A 61 -5.56 -28.62 -2.52
CA ILE A 61 -5.48 -27.17 -2.73
C ILE A 61 -4.07 -26.79 -3.24
N ALA A 62 -3.00 -27.30 -2.63
CA ALA A 62 -1.63 -27.05 -3.06
C ALA A 62 -1.41 -27.46 -4.53
N LYS A 63 -1.92 -28.64 -4.91
CA LYS A 63 -1.88 -29.12 -6.30
C LYS A 63 -2.65 -28.21 -7.25
N ASN A 64 -3.82 -27.71 -6.86
CA ASN A 64 -4.64 -26.81 -7.68
C ASN A 64 -3.91 -25.48 -7.95
N PHE A 65 -3.26 -24.92 -6.94
CA PHE A 65 -2.48 -23.69 -7.07
C PHE A 65 -1.05 -23.90 -7.57
N ARG A 66 -0.66 -25.14 -7.91
CA ARG A 66 0.71 -25.52 -8.34
C ARG A 66 1.78 -25.08 -7.34
N ALA A 67 1.45 -25.06 -6.06
CA ALA A 67 2.35 -24.73 -4.96
C ALA A 67 2.86 -26.02 -4.29
N ALA A 68 4.05 -25.97 -3.71
CA ALA A 68 4.50 -27.04 -2.82
C ALA A 68 3.64 -27.03 -1.54
N GLU A 69 3.24 -28.21 -1.06
CA GLU A 69 2.40 -28.33 0.14
C GLU A 69 3.02 -27.64 1.36
N LYS A 70 4.35 -27.78 1.52
CA LYS A 70 5.12 -27.09 2.56
C LYS A 70 4.98 -25.57 2.46
N THR A 71 5.15 -25.00 1.26
CA THR A 71 5.03 -23.55 1.02
C THR A 71 3.61 -23.06 1.29
N LEU A 72 2.58 -23.81 0.87
CA LEU A 72 1.20 -23.46 1.18
C LEU A 72 0.95 -23.48 2.69
N LYS A 73 1.46 -24.49 3.39
CA LYS A 73 1.32 -24.61 4.84
C LYS A 73 1.95 -23.43 5.57
N GLU A 74 3.20 -23.08 5.22
CA GLU A 74 3.92 -21.94 5.79
C GLU A 74 3.18 -20.61 5.52
N ALA A 75 2.64 -20.42 4.31
CA ALA A 75 1.84 -19.25 3.97
C ALA A 75 0.54 -19.18 4.78
N VAL A 76 -0.14 -20.31 5.00
CA VAL A 76 -1.36 -20.40 5.81
C VAL A 76 -1.05 -20.08 7.28
N GLU A 77 0.01 -20.66 7.85
CA GLU A 77 0.42 -20.39 9.24
C GLU A 77 0.72 -18.88 9.46
N LYS A 78 1.49 -18.26 8.55
CA LYS A 78 1.72 -16.81 8.59
C LYS A 78 0.44 -16.01 8.38
N GLY A 79 -0.40 -16.44 7.45
CA GLY A 79 -1.68 -15.83 7.10
C GLY A 79 -2.65 -15.78 8.28
N GLU A 80 -2.80 -16.89 8.98
CA GLU A 80 -3.62 -16.97 10.20
C GLU A 80 -3.09 -16.06 11.32
N GLN A 81 -1.77 -15.87 11.40
CA GLN A 81 -1.14 -15.04 12.42
C GLN A 81 -1.21 -13.53 12.11
N TYR A 82 -0.99 -13.13 10.85
CA TYR A 82 -0.78 -11.71 10.49
C TYR A 82 -1.71 -11.19 9.39
N GLY A 83 -2.36 -12.07 8.62
CA GLY A 83 -3.00 -11.72 7.35
C GLY A 83 -4.18 -10.76 7.48
N GLU A 84 -4.97 -10.84 8.55
CA GLU A 84 -6.08 -9.89 8.77
C GLU A 84 -5.60 -8.48 9.15
N GLY A 85 -4.44 -8.35 9.80
CA GLY A 85 -3.89 -7.06 10.23
C GLY A 85 -3.00 -6.36 9.19
N ILE A 86 -2.51 -7.09 8.18
CA ILE A 86 -1.49 -6.57 7.27
C ILE A 86 -1.99 -5.41 6.40
N GLY A 87 -3.28 -5.37 6.06
CA GLY A 87 -3.86 -4.29 5.27
C GLY A 87 -3.72 -2.92 5.95
N ALA A 88 -3.96 -2.86 7.26
CA ALA A 88 -3.78 -1.64 8.05
C ALA A 88 -2.32 -1.21 8.13
N GLN A 89 -1.39 -2.16 8.27
CA GLN A 89 0.05 -1.89 8.28
C GLN A 89 0.52 -1.32 6.93
N VAL A 90 0.12 -1.95 5.83
CA VAL A 90 0.46 -1.48 4.47
C VAL A 90 -0.14 -0.12 4.18
N GLN A 91 -1.37 0.15 4.63
CA GLN A 91 -1.99 1.47 4.51
C GLN A 91 -1.21 2.53 5.30
N ALA A 92 -0.75 2.22 6.52
CA ALA A 92 0.06 3.11 7.33
C ALA A 92 1.42 3.41 6.68
N LEU A 93 2.12 2.39 6.17
CA LEU A 93 3.38 2.55 5.43
C LEU A 93 3.19 3.40 4.18
N THR A 94 2.10 3.16 3.44
CA THR A 94 1.77 3.93 2.23
C THR A 94 1.52 5.40 2.56
N ARG A 95 0.74 5.69 3.61
CA ARG A 95 0.51 7.07 4.10
C ARG A 95 1.82 7.72 4.55
N GLY A 96 2.64 7.01 5.32
CA GLY A 96 3.94 7.50 5.79
C GLY A 96 4.90 7.81 4.64
N ALA A 97 4.94 6.99 3.59
CA ALA A 97 5.75 7.29 2.42
C ALA A 97 5.28 8.55 1.68
N LEU A 98 3.97 8.70 1.52
CA LEU A 98 3.36 9.84 0.84
C LEU A 98 3.43 11.15 1.63
N SER A 99 3.70 11.13 2.95
CA SER A 99 3.83 12.37 3.74
C SER A 99 5.03 13.23 3.34
N SER A 100 5.99 12.66 2.61
CA SER A 100 7.17 13.34 2.06
C SER A 100 6.95 13.88 0.63
N SER A 101 5.72 13.82 0.11
CA SER A 101 5.39 14.28 -1.24
C SER A 101 4.94 15.74 -1.28
N ASP A 102 5.09 16.37 -2.44
CA ASP A 102 4.70 17.78 -2.66
C ASP A 102 3.17 17.98 -2.60
N PHE A 103 2.41 16.88 -2.64
CA PHE A 103 0.95 16.85 -2.59
C PHE A 103 0.41 16.26 -1.28
N ALA A 104 1.26 16.03 -0.27
CA ALA A 104 0.87 15.37 0.99
C ALA A 104 -0.35 16.03 1.66
N ALA A 105 -0.37 17.36 1.72
CA ALA A 105 -1.46 18.13 2.32
C ALA A 105 -2.80 18.05 1.53
N ARG A 106 -2.75 17.59 0.27
CA ARG A 106 -3.91 17.48 -0.64
C ARG A 106 -4.47 16.06 -0.75
N ILE A 107 -3.85 15.09 -0.07
CA ILE A 107 -4.31 13.70 -0.07
C ILE A 107 -5.65 13.62 0.68
N LYS A 108 -6.67 13.11 -0.03
CA LYS A 108 -8.02 12.89 0.50
C LYS A 108 -8.19 11.45 0.98
N GLU A 109 -7.60 10.50 0.26
CA GLU A 109 -7.75 9.09 0.58
C GLU A 109 -6.44 8.33 0.31
N VAL A 110 -6.09 7.47 1.27
CA VAL A 110 -5.21 6.32 1.05
C VAL A 110 -5.92 5.11 1.62
N ARG A 111 -6.24 4.16 0.74
CA ARG A 111 -6.93 2.91 1.06
C ARG A 111 -6.18 1.73 0.45
N VAL A 112 -6.13 0.63 1.17
CA VAL A 112 -5.55 -0.63 0.69
C VAL A 112 -6.63 -1.71 0.73
N ASP A 113 -6.83 -2.38 -0.40
CA ASP A 113 -7.76 -3.49 -0.54
C ASP A 113 -6.99 -4.81 -0.51
N THR A 114 -7.28 -5.59 0.53
CA THR A 114 -6.70 -6.91 0.79
C THR A 114 -7.75 -8.03 0.73
N SER A 115 -8.93 -7.76 0.15
CA SER A 115 -10.02 -8.74 0.03
C SER A 115 -9.71 -9.88 -0.95
N ALA A 116 -8.73 -9.69 -1.83
CA ALA A 116 -8.26 -10.68 -2.79
C ALA A 116 -6.74 -10.92 -2.66
N ALA A 117 -6.26 -12.00 -3.28
CA ALA A 117 -4.82 -12.31 -3.39
C ALA A 117 -4.02 -11.23 -4.16
N HIS A 118 -4.70 -10.41 -4.95
CA HIS A 118 -4.13 -9.27 -5.66
C HIS A 118 -4.39 -7.98 -4.90
N VAL A 119 -3.41 -7.53 -4.11
CA VAL A 119 -3.54 -6.34 -3.27
C VAL A 119 -3.49 -5.06 -4.11
N VAL A 120 -4.49 -4.21 -3.95
CA VAL A 120 -4.64 -2.93 -4.66
C VAL A 120 -4.61 -1.77 -3.68
N ALA A 121 -3.74 -0.79 -3.91
CA ALA A 121 -3.78 0.49 -3.21
C ALA A 121 -4.53 1.53 -4.04
N TYR A 122 -5.22 2.43 -3.36
CA TYR A 122 -5.95 3.55 -3.90
C TYR A 122 -5.42 4.82 -3.25
N VAL A 123 -5.00 5.78 -4.07
CA VAL A 123 -4.54 7.08 -3.60
C VAL A 123 -5.29 8.17 -4.37
N THR A 124 -5.95 9.05 -3.62
CA THR A 124 -6.75 10.14 -4.15
C THR A 124 -6.29 11.46 -3.55
N TRP A 125 -6.06 12.47 -4.39
CA TRP A 125 -5.72 13.83 -3.97
C TRP A 125 -6.31 14.88 -4.90
N VAL A 126 -6.32 16.13 -4.44
CA VAL A 126 -6.75 17.28 -5.24
C VAL A 126 -5.54 17.86 -5.96
N ALA A 127 -5.63 18.11 -7.27
CA ALA A 127 -4.56 18.75 -8.04
C ALA A 127 -4.31 20.20 -7.59
N THR A 128 -3.09 20.71 -7.79
CA THR A 128 -2.86 22.17 -7.72
C THR A 128 -3.16 22.79 -9.08
N THR A 129 -2.63 22.19 -10.14
CA THR A 129 -2.91 22.56 -11.54
C THR A 129 -2.89 21.29 -12.40
N HIS A 130 -3.41 21.38 -13.63
CA HIS A 130 -3.40 20.26 -14.57
C HIS A 130 -1.97 19.83 -14.95
N GLU A 131 -1.01 20.76 -14.92
CA GLU A 131 0.38 20.55 -15.34
C GLU A 131 1.18 19.69 -14.35
N THR A 132 0.80 19.67 -13.07
CA THR A 132 1.56 18.94 -12.03
C THR A 132 1.14 17.47 -11.90
N ILE A 133 0.01 17.09 -12.48
CA ILE A 133 -0.61 15.76 -12.32
C ILE A 133 0.37 14.63 -12.66
N ASP A 134 1.07 14.72 -13.79
CA ASP A 134 1.98 13.65 -14.25
C ASP A 134 3.13 13.45 -13.25
N ARG A 135 3.70 14.55 -12.76
CA ARG A 135 4.79 14.55 -11.78
C ARG A 135 4.32 13.93 -10.47
N GLU A 136 3.18 14.39 -9.96
CA GLU A 136 2.59 13.92 -8.71
C GLU A 136 2.22 12.42 -8.80
N ALA A 137 1.64 11.97 -9.92
CA ALA A 137 1.31 10.58 -10.15
C ALA A 137 2.54 9.67 -10.19
N CYS A 138 3.62 10.10 -10.84
CA CYS A 138 4.89 9.37 -10.85
C CYS A 138 5.51 9.30 -9.45
N GLN A 139 5.48 10.40 -8.70
CA GLN A 139 5.99 10.47 -7.33
C GLN A 139 5.18 9.55 -6.40
N ALA A 140 3.85 9.56 -6.51
CA ALA A 140 2.96 8.65 -5.79
C ALA A 140 3.32 7.19 -6.09
N ALA A 141 3.42 6.82 -7.36
CA ALA A 141 3.77 5.46 -7.77
C ALA A 141 5.13 5.02 -7.20
N SER A 142 6.17 5.83 -7.37
CA SER A 142 7.51 5.51 -6.87
C SER A 142 7.51 5.30 -5.34
N LYS A 143 6.92 6.24 -4.58
CA LYS A 143 6.88 6.19 -3.11
C LYS A 143 6.05 5.02 -2.59
N VAL A 144 4.86 4.78 -3.14
CA VAL A 144 3.96 3.71 -2.72
C VAL A 144 4.65 2.34 -2.88
N PHE A 145 5.22 2.05 -4.05
CA PHE A 145 5.83 0.73 -4.30
C PHE A 145 7.17 0.52 -3.58
N LYS A 146 7.92 1.58 -3.26
CA LYS A 146 9.12 1.50 -2.41
C LYS A 146 8.78 1.30 -0.93
N SER A 147 7.59 1.71 -0.48
CA SER A 147 7.21 1.66 0.94
C SER A 147 6.92 0.25 1.47
N ASN A 148 6.57 -0.68 0.59
CA ASN A 148 6.20 -2.05 0.97
C ASN A 148 6.29 -3.00 -0.23
N GLY A 149 6.41 -4.30 0.04
CA GLY A 149 6.41 -5.37 -0.97
C GLY A 149 5.03 -5.92 -1.37
N LEU A 150 3.96 -5.59 -0.63
CA LEU A 150 2.67 -6.28 -0.76
C LEU A 150 1.80 -5.78 -1.92
N ILE A 151 1.80 -4.47 -2.18
CA ILE A 151 0.95 -3.87 -3.21
C ILE A 151 1.36 -4.38 -4.60
N LYS A 152 0.41 -4.85 -5.40
CA LYS A 152 0.65 -5.27 -6.80
C LYS A 152 0.20 -4.21 -7.80
N THR A 153 -0.86 -3.47 -7.48
CA THR A 153 -1.39 -2.38 -8.31
C THR A 153 -1.70 -1.15 -7.47
N LEU A 154 -1.35 0.02 -7.98
CA LEU A 154 -1.79 1.31 -7.47
C LEU A 154 -2.82 1.90 -8.43
N LYS A 155 -3.99 2.26 -7.91
CA LYS A 155 -4.96 3.14 -8.55
C LYS A 155 -4.76 4.56 -8.06
N ILE A 156 -4.68 5.49 -9.01
CA ILE A 156 -4.56 6.91 -8.78
C ILE A 156 -5.81 7.61 -9.28
N GLU A 157 -6.36 8.49 -8.45
CA GLU A 157 -7.37 9.46 -8.84
C GLU A 157 -6.93 10.87 -8.42
N VAL A 158 -6.98 11.82 -9.35
CA VAL A 158 -6.67 13.23 -9.07
C VAL A 158 -7.92 14.06 -9.36
N LEU A 159 -8.32 14.83 -8.37
CA LEU A 159 -9.54 15.63 -8.37
C LEU A 159 -9.23 17.07 -8.78
N ASP A 160 -10.23 17.72 -9.37
CA ASP A 160 -10.18 19.13 -9.77
C ASP A 160 -10.15 20.04 -8.52
N PRO A 161 -9.28 21.06 -8.45
CA PRO A 161 -9.22 21.99 -7.33
C PRO A 161 -10.48 22.85 -7.18
N ASP A 162 -11.18 23.12 -8.27
CA ASP A 162 -12.37 23.96 -8.30
C ASP A 162 -13.66 23.13 -8.09
N ASP A 163 -13.62 21.85 -8.45
CA ASP A 163 -14.70 20.88 -8.20
C ASP A 163 -14.14 19.50 -7.80
N GLU A 164 -14.01 19.24 -6.50
CA GLU A 164 -13.48 17.95 -6.00
C GLU A 164 -14.32 16.72 -6.41
N LYS A 165 -15.50 16.88 -7.02
CA LYS A 165 -16.27 15.76 -7.60
C LYS A 165 -15.83 15.41 -9.02
N LYS A 166 -15.16 16.33 -9.71
CA LYS A 166 -14.62 16.14 -11.06
C LYS A 166 -13.24 15.49 -10.98
N ARG A 167 -13.08 14.36 -11.67
CA ARG A 167 -11.79 13.67 -11.79
C ARG A 167 -11.04 14.22 -13.00
N LEU A 168 -9.87 14.82 -12.75
CA LEU A 168 -8.96 15.29 -13.80
C LEU A 168 -8.10 14.17 -14.36
N PHE A 169 -7.74 13.20 -13.52
CA PHE A 169 -6.91 12.07 -13.90
C PHE A 169 -7.32 10.81 -13.16
N GLU A 170 -7.39 9.70 -13.89
CA GLU A 170 -7.53 8.35 -13.33
C GLU A 170 -6.54 7.45 -14.05
N ALA A 171 -5.78 6.65 -13.31
CA ALA A 171 -4.90 5.65 -13.91
C ALA A 171 -4.60 4.48 -12.96
N LEU A 172 -4.08 3.40 -13.55
CA LEU A 172 -3.50 2.27 -12.83
C LEU A 172 -2.01 2.17 -13.14
N ILE A 173 -1.24 1.63 -12.20
CA ILE A 173 0.15 1.23 -12.46
C ILE A 173 0.50 0.00 -11.62
N GLY A 174 1.13 -0.98 -12.26
CA GLY A 174 1.65 -2.18 -11.58
C GLY A 174 3.05 -1.97 -11.01
N ARG A 175 3.44 -2.82 -10.05
CA ARG A 175 4.76 -2.77 -9.39
C ARG A 175 5.93 -2.75 -10.36
N GLU A 176 5.91 -3.62 -11.37
CA GLU A 176 7.00 -3.73 -12.36
C GLU A 176 7.20 -2.42 -13.14
N ASN A 177 6.11 -1.79 -13.55
CA ASN A 177 6.14 -0.53 -14.27
C ASN A 177 6.58 0.62 -13.35
N ALA A 178 6.06 0.67 -12.11
CA ALA A 178 6.49 1.66 -11.13
C ALA A 178 7.98 1.55 -10.76
N GLY A 179 8.54 0.33 -10.75
CA GLY A 179 9.97 0.10 -10.53
C GLY A 179 10.89 0.71 -11.60
N ARG A 180 10.34 1.16 -12.74
CA ARG A 180 11.08 1.87 -13.80
C ARG A 180 11.10 3.39 -13.62
N ILE A 181 10.41 3.92 -12.61
CA ILE A 181 10.37 5.34 -12.29
C ILE A 181 11.54 5.68 -11.37
N ASP A 182 12.47 6.46 -11.90
CA ASP A 182 13.56 7.06 -11.14
C ASP A 182 13.06 8.39 -10.54
N GLU A 183 13.08 8.49 -9.23
CA GLU A 183 12.49 9.62 -8.48
C GLU A 183 13.20 10.94 -8.78
N GLU A 184 14.53 10.90 -8.97
CA GLU A 184 15.34 12.08 -9.27
C GLU A 184 15.04 12.64 -10.66
N ARG A 185 14.55 11.80 -11.57
CA ARG A 185 14.31 12.15 -12.97
C ARG A 185 12.84 12.38 -13.28
N ILE A 186 11.97 12.39 -12.27
CA ILE A 186 10.52 12.60 -12.48
C ILE A 186 10.27 13.96 -13.14
N VAL A 187 10.97 15.02 -12.73
CA VAL A 187 10.78 16.38 -13.27
C VAL A 187 10.97 16.41 -14.79
N ASP A 188 11.93 15.65 -15.31
CA ASP A 188 12.26 15.64 -16.74
C ASP A 188 11.37 14.69 -17.56
N PHE A 189 10.93 13.59 -16.95
CA PHE A 189 10.36 12.46 -17.70
C PHE A 189 8.91 12.12 -17.37
N ALA A 190 8.30 12.78 -16.37
CA ALA A 190 6.91 12.51 -15.95
C ALA A 190 5.94 12.52 -17.15
N SER A 191 5.86 13.63 -17.87
CA SER A 191 4.88 13.84 -18.93
C SER A 191 5.24 13.17 -20.27
N THR A 192 6.43 12.59 -20.38
CA THR A 192 6.94 12.00 -21.64
C THR A 192 7.10 10.49 -21.55
N ARG A 193 8.08 10.02 -20.77
CA ARG A 193 8.45 8.60 -20.65
C ARG A 193 7.61 7.89 -19.60
N TYR A 194 7.48 8.47 -18.41
CA TYR A 194 6.86 7.78 -17.28
C TYR A 194 5.34 7.73 -17.37
N ARG A 195 4.68 8.72 -17.98
CA ARG A 195 3.24 8.67 -18.29
C ARG A 195 2.82 7.40 -19.04
N ARG A 196 3.70 6.86 -19.90
CA ARG A 196 3.44 5.65 -20.71
C ARG A 196 3.48 4.35 -19.90
N LEU A 197 3.96 4.41 -18.66
CA LEU A 197 3.99 3.27 -17.73
C LEU A 197 2.63 3.06 -17.04
N PHE A 198 1.74 4.05 -17.12
CA PHE A 198 0.40 3.97 -16.57
C PHE A 198 -0.56 3.31 -17.56
N GLU A 199 -1.51 2.59 -17.01
CA GLU A 199 -2.54 1.84 -17.71
C GLU A 199 -3.92 2.46 -17.44
N LYS A 200 -4.87 2.24 -18.36
CA LYS A 200 -6.25 2.72 -18.26
C LYS A 200 -6.36 4.22 -17.93
N VAL A 201 -5.45 5.01 -18.49
CA VAL A 201 -5.38 6.45 -18.26
C VAL A 201 -6.63 7.13 -18.81
N LYS A 202 -7.33 7.88 -17.96
CA LYS A 202 -8.39 8.83 -18.35
C LYS A 202 -7.98 10.22 -17.91
N ARG A 203 -8.25 11.21 -18.77
CA ARG A 203 -8.01 12.62 -18.49
C ARG A 203 -9.21 13.44 -18.88
N ALA A 204 -9.55 14.41 -18.04
CA ALA A 204 -10.41 15.51 -18.45
C ALA A 204 -9.56 16.52 -19.24
N ASP A 205 -10.13 17.12 -20.27
CA ASP A 205 -9.50 18.26 -20.93
C ASP A 205 -9.42 19.44 -19.94
N PRO A 206 -8.34 20.24 -20.00
CA PRO A 206 -8.23 21.51 -19.26
C PRO A 206 -9.40 22.46 -19.48
#